data_AF-A0A426CNZ8-F1
#
_entry.id   AF-A0A426CNZ8-F1
#
_cell.length_a   1.000
_cell.length_b   1.000
_cell.length_c   1.000
_cell.angle_alpha   90.00
_cell.angle_beta   90.00
_cell.angle_gamma   90.00
#
_symmetry.space_group_name_H-M   'P 1'
#
loop_
_entity.id
_entity.type
_entity.pdbx_description
1 polymer ?
#
loop_
_entity_poly.entity_id
_entity_poly.type
_entity_poly.pdbx_seq_one_letter_code
_entity_poly.pdbx_strand_id
1 'polypeptide(L)'
;MSTILNTHYSVRIPRFISVALALIAISSITHATIVFDQNFYSGSRTYFAVSADDLINAGQPTLASGPTSLDFVALSGSFPLSNINDGDNSNTTGSSLSSTGQGLGHLGYLNSSIEFQLDTTANTLGYDISRIVITSNGTDRRVWQDVAVSVRYVGTSDFVQIFRSTYTPDITGTGVYSAQVTARDGEGSVVASGIAAIRFDAYLIGYNTSATDAVGTVFSEYDVFGTPTVVPEPSAYALMMSAAILLGAIATCRTR
;
A
#
# COMPACT_ATOMS: atom_id res chain seq x y z
N MET A 1 27.57 -64.47 -64.65
CA MET A 1 28.20 -63.24 -64.12
C MET A 1 27.16 -62.14 -64.14
N SER A 2 26.73 -61.72 -62.95
CA SER A 2 25.64 -60.77 -62.71
C SER A 2 26.22 -59.36 -62.58
N THR A 3 25.67 -58.39 -63.31
CA THR A 3 26.06 -56.97 -63.22
C THR A 3 24.91 -56.20 -62.59
N ILE A 4 25.15 -55.70 -61.37
CA ILE A 4 24.22 -54.91 -60.57
C ILE A 4 24.39 -53.43 -60.93
N LEU A 5 23.27 -52.77 -61.24
CA LEU A 5 23.10 -51.31 -61.41
C LEU A 5 23.29 -50.58 -60.08
N ASN A 6 23.92 -49.40 -60.10
CA ASN A 6 23.94 -48.50 -58.94
C ASN A 6 23.54 -47.08 -59.35
N THR A 7 22.32 -46.68 -59.02
CA THR A 7 21.76 -45.35 -59.29
C THR A 7 21.79 -44.55 -57.98
N HIS A 8 22.66 -43.56 -57.89
CA HIS A 8 22.74 -42.66 -56.73
C HIS A 8 21.63 -41.60 -56.79
N TYR A 9 20.62 -41.72 -55.92
CA TYR A 9 19.71 -40.62 -55.59
C TYR A 9 20.27 -39.85 -54.39
N SER A 10 20.61 -38.57 -54.59
CA SER A 10 20.95 -37.64 -53.51
C SER A 10 19.73 -36.78 -53.16
N VAL A 11 19.07 -37.11 -52.06
CA VAL A 11 17.98 -36.32 -51.49
C VAL A 11 18.59 -35.22 -50.61
N ARG A 12 18.50 -33.96 -51.03
CA ARG A 12 18.87 -32.81 -50.20
C ARG A 12 17.70 -32.46 -49.28
N ILE A 13 17.88 -32.66 -47.98
CA ILE A 13 16.95 -32.22 -46.93
C ILE A 13 17.26 -30.74 -46.62
N PRO A 14 16.33 -29.79 -46.80
CA PRO A 14 16.54 -28.41 -46.38
C PRO A 14 16.48 -28.31 -44.85
N ARG A 15 17.60 -27.93 -44.23
CA ARG A 15 17.68 -27.58 -42.81
C ARG A 15 17.39 -26.09 -42.64
N PHE A 16 16.14 -25.76 -42.35
CA PHE A 16 15.79 -24.48 -41.72
C PHE A 16 14.81 -24.75 -40.58
N ILE A 17 15.33 -25.26 -39.46
CA ILE A 17 14.65 -25.16 -38.18
C ILE A 17 15.11 -23.83 -37.59
N SER A 18 14.36 -22.76 -37.87
CA SER A 18 14.48 -21.50 -37.13
C SER A 18 13.85 -21.71 -35.77
N VAL A 19 14.68 -21.94 -34.76
CA VAL A 19 14.27 -21.95 -33.36
C VAL A 19 13.87 -20.51 -32.99
N ALA A 20 12.57 -20.25 -32.89
CA ALA A 20 12.07 -18.99 -32.34
C ALA A 20 12.35 -19.00 -30.84
N LEU A 21 13.37 -18.24 -30.44
CA LEU A 21 13.68 -17.98 -29.04
C LEU A 21 12.53 -17.13 -28.47
N ALA A 22 11.67 -17.73 -27.63
CA ALA A 22 10.71 -16.98 -26.86
C ALA A 22 11.49 -16.16 -25.82
N LEU A 23 11.71 -14.88 -26.12
CA LEU A 23 12.29 -13.93 -25.19
C LEU A 23 11.24 -13.68 -24.10
N ILE A 24 11.34 -14.38 -22.97
CA ILE A 24 10.62 -14.00 -21.76
C ILE A 24 11.20 -12.65 -21.35
N ALA A 25 10.47 -11.57 -21.60
CA ALA A 25 10.78 -10.28 -21.03
C ALA A 25 10.64 -10.42 -19.52
N ILE A 26 11.75 -10.61 -18.83
CA ILE A 26 11.83 -10.41 -17.40
C ILE A 26 11.68 -8.90 -17.24
N SER A 27 10.46 -8.42 -17.04
CA SER A 27 10.22 -7.06 -16.56
C SER A 27 11.06 -6.92 -15.30
N SER A 28 12.11 -6.11 -15.36
CA SER A 28 12.83 -5.71 -14.17
C SER A 28 11.81 -5.18 -13.19
N ILE A 29 11.68 -5.83 -12.03
CA ILE A 29 10.87 -5.32 -10.92
C ILE A 29 11.60 -4.07 -10.44
N THR A 30 11.27 -2.92 -11.02
CA THR A 30 11.63 -1.64 -10.44
C THR A 30 10.87 -1.55 -9.14
N HIS A 31 11.59 -1.57 -8.01
CA HIS A 31 10.96 -1.28 -6.72
C HIS A 31 10.37 0.13 -6.78
N ALA A 32 9.09 0.25 -6.40
CA ALA A 32 8.44 1.54 -6.26
C ALA A 32 9.29 2.44 -5.36
N THR A 33 9.59 3.65 -5.82
CA THR A 33 10.28 4.63 -4.98
C THR A 33 9.22 5.29 -4.12
N ILE A 34 9.16 4.94 -2.84
CA ILE A 34 8.17 5.53 -1.94
C ILE A 34 8.53 6.99 -1.66
N VAL A 35 7.62 7.89 -2.01
CA VAL A 35 7.67 9.32 -1.73
C VAL A 35 6.68 9.64 -0.62
N PHE A 36 7.10 10.50 0.29
CA PHE A 36 6.26 11.00 1.38
C PHE A 36 5.91 12.47 1.17
N ASP A 37 4.62 12.79 1.15
CA ASP A 37 4.15 14.15 1.38
C ASP A 37 3.78 14.30 2.86
N GLN A 38 4.32 15.32 3.52
CA GLN A 38 4.06 15.59 4.93
C GLN A 38 3.44 16.98 5.07
N ASN A 39 2.22 17.03 5.60
CA ASN A 39 1.46 18.26 5.77
C ASN A 39 1.16 18.51 7.25
N PHE A 40 1.18 19.77 7.65
CA PHE A 40 0.86 20.20 9.00
C PHE A 40 -0.05 21.43 8.97
N TYR A 41 -1.00 21.45 9.89
CA TYR A 41 -1.93 22.56 10.06
C TYR A 41 -2.10 22.91 11.53
N SER A 42 -2.10 24.21 11.81
CA SER A 42 -2.39 24.78 13.12
C SER A 42 -3.78 25.40 13.16
N GLY A 43 -4.52 25.14 14.24
CA GLY A 43 -5.80 25.80 14.52
C GLY A 43 -7.04 24.99 14.17
N SER A 44 -6.91 23.72 13.79
CA SER A 44 -8.05 22.80 13.59
C SER A 44 -7.66 21.35 13.85
N ARG A 45 -8.63 20.52 14.25
CA ARG A 45 -8.52 19.04 14.34
C ARG A 45 -9.16 18.31 13.18
N THR A 46 -9.86 19.01 12.30
CA THR A 46 -10.63 18.43 11.19
C THR A 46 -10.16 19.02 9.87
N TYR A 47 -8.88 19.43 9.81
CA TYR A 47 -8.35 20.09 8.63
C TYR A 47 -8.22 19.13 7.46
N PHE A 48 -7.75 17.92 7.73
CA PHE A 48 -7.73 16.86 6.74
C PHE A 48 -9.11 16.23 6.67
N ALA A 49 -9.63 16.14 5.44
CA ALA A 49 -10.89 15.46 5.17
C ALA A 49 -10.70 13.96 5.38
N VAL A 50 -11.72 13.36 5.99
CA VAL A 50 -11.88 11.93 6.18
C VAL A 50 -12.23 11.28 4.86
N SER A 51 -11.66 10.12 4.58
CA SER A 51 -11.98 9.35 3.38
C SER A 51 -13.15 8.40 3.63
N ALA A 52 -14.06 8.27 2.65
CA ALA A 52 -15.10 7.24 2.65
C ALA A 52 -14.86 6.13 1.59
N ASP A 53 -13.88 6.36 0.70
CA ASP A 53 -13.62 5.54 -0.49
C ASP A 53 -12.29 4.75 -0.38
N ASP A 54 -11.78 4.55 0.83
CA ASP A 54 -10.58 3.76 1.09
C ASP A 54 -10.91 2.27 1.32
N LEU A 55 -9.89 1.42 1.20
CA LEU A 55 -9.99 -0.04 1.33
C LEU A 55 -10.20 -0.51 2.78
N ILE A 56 -9.89 0.33 3.77
CA ILE A 56 -9.93 -0.03 5.17
C ILE A 56 -11.01 0.75 5.93
N ASN A 57 -12.20 0.87 5.37
CA ASN A 57 -13.29 1.57 6.05
C ASN A 57 -14.26 0.62 6.79
N ALA A 58 -14.90 1.09 7.85
CA ALA A 58 -15.79 0.26 8.64
C ALA A 58 -17.03 -0.18 7.85
N GLY A 59 -17.31 -1.48 7.87
CA GLY A 59 -18.43 -2.04 7.12
C GLY A 59 -18.21 -2.13 5.61
N GLN A 60 -17.02 -1.77 5.09
CA GLN A 60 -16.70 -1.98 3.67
C GLN A 60 -16.53 -3.47 3.35
N PRO A 61 -16.94 -3.90 2.14
CA PRO A 61 -16.77 -5.28 1.69
C PRO A 61 -15.30 -5.65 1.47
N THR A 62 -14.40 -4.67 1.43
CA THR A 62 -12.96 -4.88 1.24
C THR A 62 -12.26 -5.41 2.48
N LEU A 63 -12.94 -5.54 3.63
CA LEU A 63 -12.40 -6.12 4.85
C LEU A 63 -12.96 -7.53 5.07
N ALA A 64 -12.09 -8.54 5.16
CA ALA A 64 -12.48 -9.93 5.46
C ALA A 64 -12.98 -10.09 6.91
N SER A 65 -12.41 -9.30 7.82
CA SER A 65 -12.77 -9.22 9.24
C SER A 65 -12.33 -7.88 9.80
N GLY A 66 -12.84 -7.53 10.99
CA GLY A 66 -12.23 -6.45 11.77
C GLY A 66 -10.76 -6.72 12.14
N PRO A 67 -10.04 -5.75 12.73
CA PRO A 67 -8.61 -5.82 12.94
C PRO A 67 -8.30 -7.03 13.82
N THR A 68 -7.40 -7.88 13.35
CA THR A 68 -7.13 -9.18 13.98
C THR A 68 -6.18 -9.09 15.16
N SER A 69 -5.48 -7.96 15.32
CA SER A 69 -4.70 -7.62 16.50
C SER A 69 -4.89 -6.13 16.86
N LEU A 70 -5.13 -5.87 18.14
CA LEU A 70 -5.22 -4.53 18.73
C LEU A 70 -4.35 -4.53 19.99
N ASP A 71 -3.03 -4.44 19.82
CA ASP A 71 -2.09 -4.38 20.95
C ASP A 71 -1.88 -2.95 21.48
N PHE A 72 -2.80 -2.04 21.16
CA PHE A 72 -2.80 -0.69 21.70
C PHE A 72 -3.27 -0.70 23.16
N VAL A 73 -2.31 -0.55 24.08
CA VAL A 73 -2.50 -0.51 25.56
C VAL A 73 -3.54 0.55 26.02
N ALA A 74 -3.95 1.47 25.15
CA ALA A 74 -4.91 2.53 25.46
C ALA A 74 -6.30 2.39 24.78
N LEU A 75 -6.63 1.26 24.14
CA LEU A 75 -8.03 0.97 23.77
C LEU A 75 -8.82 0.53 25.02
N SER A 76 -8.98 1.45 25.99
CA SER A 76 -9.84 1.22 27.14
C SER A 76 -11.33 1.32 26.74
N GLY A 77 -11.98 0.18 26.49
CA GLY A 77 -13.39 0.08 26.10
C GLY A 77 -13.56 -0.75 24.83
N SER A 78 -14.75 -1.34 24.61
CA SER A 78 -15.08 -1.96 23.32
C SER A 78 -15.09 -0.88 22.24
N PHE A 79 -13.97 -0.70 21.53
CA PHE A 79 -13.86 0.28 20.46
C PHE A 79 -14.26 -0.35 19.12
N PRO A 80 -15.35 0.12 18.49
CA PRO A 80 -15.73 -0.33 17.17
C PRO A 80 -14.79 0.23 16.11
N LEU A 81 -14.56 -0.56 15.07
CA LEU A 81 -13.76 -0.22 13.90
C LEU A 81 -14.16 1.07 13.19
N SER A 82 -15.44 1.45 13.26
CA SER A 82 -15.97 2.72 12.72
C SER A 82 -15.06 3.87 13.13
N ASN A 83 -14.74 3.93 14.42
CA ASN A 83 -14.06 5.08 15.00
C ASN A 83 -12.57 5.23 14.60
N ILE A 84 -11.98 4.29 13.83
CA ILE A 84 -10.59 4.37 13.37
C ILE A 84 -10.49 4.91 11.93
N ASN A 85 -11.50 4.71 11.07
CA ASN A 85 -11.33 4.87 9.62
C ASN A 85 -12.47 5.61 8.87
N ASP A 86 -13.49 6.14 9.55
CA ASP A 86 -14.60 6.87 8.89
C ASP A 86 -14.80 8.28 9.43
N GLY A 87 -13.86 8.74 10.27
CA GLY A 87 -13.97 10.04 10.92
C GLY A 87 -15.27 10.25 11.69
N ASP A 88 -16.01 9.19 12.05
CA ASP A 88 -17.19 9.22 12.91
C ASP A 88 -16.74 9.44 14.36
N ASN A 89 -16.09 10.57 14.54
CA ASN A 89 -15.93 11.24 15.81
C ASN A 89 -17.22 12.02 16.08
N SER A 90 -18.33 11.30 16.28
CA SER A 90 -19.60 11.85 16.78
C SER A 90 -19.51 12.50 18.18
N ASN A 91 -18.33 12.94 18.64
CA ASN A 91 -18.22 14.01 19.62
C ASN A 91 -18.34 15.38 18.94
N THR A 92 -19.56 15.59 18.44
CA THR A 92 -20.15 16.86 18.06
C THR A 92 -19.63 18.03 18.90
N THR A 93 -19.15 19.07 18.21
CA THR A 93 -19.20 20.49 18.61
C THR A 93 -19.46 20.76 20.10
N GLY A 94 -18.41 21.07 20.86
CA GLY A 94 -18.55 21.81 22.12
C GLY A 94 -18.38 21.05 23.42
N SER A 95 -18.07 19.76 23.42
CA SER A 95 -17.63 19.09 24.66
C SER A 95 -16.15 19.40 24.91
N SER A 96 -15.89 20.25 25.90
CA SER A 96 -14.56 20.43 26.47
C SER A 96 -14.01 19.06 26.85
N LEU A 97 -12.93 18.65 26.18
CA LEU A 97 -12.12 17.48 26.52
C LEU A 97 -11.75 17.56 28.00
N SER A 98 -12.50 16.84 28.84
CA SER A 98 -12.15 16.63 30.23
C SER A 98 -10.72 16.10 30.26
N SER A 99 -9.90 16.70 31.12
CA SER A 99 -8.51 16.39 31.46
C SER A 99 -8.25 14.95 31.94
N THR A 100 -9.18 14.03 31.69
CA THR A 100 -9.08 12.58 31.90
C THR A 100 -8.81 11.89 30.57
N GLY A 101 -7.62 12.07 30.01
CA GLY A 101 -6.93 11.10 29.11
C GLY A 101 -7.61 10.58 27.83
N GLN A 102 -8.82 11.00 27.49
CA GLN A 102 -9.64 10.44 26.41
C GLN A 102 -9.75 11.49 25.29
N GLY A 103 -8.66 11.68 24.55
CA GLY A 103 -8.62 12.67 23.47
C GLY A 103 -8.19 12.03 22.16
N LEU A 104 -9.16 11.79 21.27
CA LEU A 104 -9.19 11.74 19.78
C LEU A 104 -7.89 11.43 18.99
N GLY A 105 -6.96 10.73 19.61
CA GLY A 105 -5.70 10.30 19.06
C GLY A 105 -5.30 9.06 19.83
N HIS A 106 -5.21 7.94 19.12
CA HIS A 106 -4.79 6.69 19.72
C HIS A 106 -3.30 6.82 20.03
N LEU A 107 -2.97 6.91 21.32
CA LEU A 107 -1.58 6.89 21.76
C LEU A 107 -1.05 5.48 21.54
N GLY A 108 -0.30 5.31 20.45
CA GLY A 108 0.61 4.19 20.29
C GLY A 108 1.69 4.29 21.35
N TYR A 109 1.42 3.73 22.52
CA TYR A 109 2.49 3.45 23.47
C TYR A 109 3.30 2.26 22.95
N LEU A 110 4.63 2.37 23.03
CA LEU A 110 5.64 1.32 22.86
C LEU A 110 5.24 0.13 21.99
N ASN A 111 5.67 0.14 20.71
CA ASN A 111 5.63 -1.01 19.81
C ASN A 111 4.23 -1.64 19.65
N SER A 112 3.20 -0.80 19.53
CA SER A 112 1.84 -1.27 19.27
C SER A 112 1.63 -1.44 17.77
N SER A 113 0.80 -2.42 17.40
CA SER A 113 0.46 -2.69 16.01
C SER A 113 -1.04 -2.85 15.82
N ILE A 114 -1.55 -2.42 14.66
CA ILE A 114 -2.90 -2.72 14.17
C ILE A 114 -2.79 -3.39 12.81
N GLU A 115 -3.56 -4.46 12.62
CA GLU A 115 -3.58 -5.25 11.40
C GLU A 115 -4.97 -5.27 10.78
N PHE A 116 -5.06 -5.04 9.48
CA PHE A 116 -6.28 -5.11 8.69
C PHE A 116 -6.16 -6.25 7.66
N GLN A 117 -7.14 -7.17 7.67
CA GLN A 117 -7.26 -8.24 6.67
C GLN A 117 -8.16 -7.77 5.53
N LEU A 118 -7.64 -7.79 4.31
CA LEU A 118 -8.43 -7.46 3.13
C LEU A 118 -9.24 -8.69 2.67
N ASP A 119 -10.44 -8.47 2.14
CA ASP A 119 -11.27 -9.54 1.58
C ASP A 119 -10.71 -10.00 0.23
N THR A 120 -10.03 -11.15 0.26
CA THR A 120 -9.49 -11.82 -0.91
C THR A 120 -10.37 -12.97 -1.40
N THR A 121 -11.62 -13.08 -0.95
CA THR A 121 -12.55 -14.13 -1.42
C THR A 121 -13.00 -13.86 -2.85
N ALA A 122 -13.42 -12.62 -3.14
CA ALA A 122 -13.73 -12.15 -4.49
C ALA A 122 -12.48 -11.71 -5.27
N ASN A 123 -11.51 -11.12 -4.57
CA ASN A 123 -10.26 -10.61 -5.14
C ASN A 123 -9.11 -11.54 -4.77
N THR A 124 -9.10 -12.73 -5.39
CA THR A 124 -8.19 -13.83 -5.02
C THR A 124 -6.72 -13.54 -5.26
N LEU A 125 -6.40 -12.50 -6.03
CA LEU A 125 -5.04 -12.02 -6.27
C LEU A 125 -4.63 -10.89 -5.32
N GLY A 126 -5.52 -10.47 -4.42
CA GLY A 126 -5.30 -9.37 -3.49
C GLY A 126 -5.60 -8.01 -4.09
N TYR A 127 -4.96 -6.99 -3.52
CA TYR A 127 -5.15 -5.60 -3.89
C TYR A 127 -3.83 -4.93 -4.27
N ASP A 128 -3.89 -4.04 -5.24
CA ASP A 128 -2.85 -3.10 -5.64
C ASP A 128 -3.03 -1.81 -4.86
N ILE A 129 -2.13 -1.55 -3.92
CA ILE A 129 -2.15 -0.36 -3.07
C ILE A 129 -1.46 0.79 -3.81
N SER A 130 -2.12 1.92 -3.97
CA SER A 130 -1.58 3.10 -4.67
C SER A 130 -1.13 4.21 -3.72
N ARG A 131 -1.78 4.33 -2.56
CA ARG A 131 -1.50 5.38 -1.57
C ARG A 131 -1.92 4.96 -0.17
N ILE A 132 -1.13 5.37 0.81
CA ILE A 132 -1.47 5.24 2.23
C ILE A 132 -1.42 6.63 2.87
N VAL A 133 -2.44 7.00 3.62
CA VAL A 133 -2.54 8.27 4.34
C VAL A 133 -2.66 7.98 5.82
N ILE A 134 -1.86 8.67 6.61
CA ILE A 134 -1.86 8.57 8.07
C ILE A 134 -2.11 9.97 8.60
N THR A 135 -3.24 10.15 9.28
CA THR A 135 -3.64 11.44 9.85
C THR A 135 -3.51 11.37 11.36
N SER A 136 -2.99 12.45 11.96
CA SER A 136 -2.98 12.66 13.39
C SER A 136 -3.63 14.00 13.73
N ASN A 137 -4.45 13.99 14.76
CA ASN A 137 -5.15 15.17 15.26
C ASN A 137 -4.95 15.23 16.77
N GLY A 138 -4.51 16.39 17.29
CA GLY A 138 -4.12 16.46 18.68
C GLY A 138 -3.95 17.88 19.20
N THR A 139 -3.48 17.97 20.44
CA THR A 139 -2.95 19.20 21.02
C THR A 139 -1.45 19.08 21.23
N ASP A 140 -0.75 20.19 21.11
CA ASP A 140 0.69 20.26 21.33
C ASP A 140 1.43 19.22 20.46
N ARG A 141 2.47 18.58 21.01
CA ARG A 141 3.29 17.58 20.30
C ARG A 141 2.58 16.26 20.00
N ARG A 142 1.30 16.12 20.34
CA ARG A 142 0.50 14.90 20.10
C ARG A 142 0.05 14.72 18.64
N VAL A 143 0.77 15.33 17.70
CA VAL A 143 0.61 15.12 16.26
C VAL A 143 1.87 14.55 15.60
N TRP A 144 2.92 14.29 16.38
CA TRP A 144 4.09 13.58 15.91
C TRP A 144 3.74 12.12 15.57
N GLN A 145 4.33 11.60 14.49
CA GLN A 145 4.06 10.25 13.98
C GLN A 145 5.36 9.50 13.63
N ASP A 146 5.51 8.25 14.05
CA ASP A 146 6.57 7.32 13.63
C ASP A 146 5.93 5.96 13.42
N VAL A 147 5.64 5.66 12.17
CA VAL A 147 4.87 4.49 11.76
C VAL A 147 5.65 3.73 10.70
N ALA A 148 5.81 2.42 10.91
CA ALA A 148 6.14 1.51 9.84
C ALA A 148 4.87 0.86 9.30
N VAL A 149 4.83 0.68 7.98
CA VAL A 149 3.78 -0.05 7.31
C VAL A 149 4.36 -1.31 6.73
N SER A 150 3.73 -2.42 7.06
CA SER A 150 4.05 -3.74 6.56
C SER A 150 2.86 -4.35 5.85
N VAL A 151 3.11 -5.17 4.84
CA VAL A 151 2.06 -5.86 4.08
C VAL A 151 2.30 -7.36 4.06
N ARG A 152 1.22 -8.13 3.97
CA ARG A 152 1.26 -9.56 3.70
C ARG A 152 0.65 -9.83 2.33
N TYR A 153 1.37 -10.57 1.50
CA TYR A 153 0.93 -10.91 0.15
C TYR A 153 0.01 -12.13 0.16
N VAL A 154 -0.87 -12.24 -0.84
CA VAL A 154 -1.68 -13.45 -1.05
C VAL A 154 -0.77 -14.68 -1.12
N GLY A 155 -1.15 -15.74 -0.40
CA GLY A 155 -0.39 -17.00 -0.37
C GLY A 155 0.86 -16.98 0.51
N THR A 156 1.11 -15.89 1.25
CA THR A 156 2.23 -15.77 2.20
C THR A 156 1.73 -15.64 3.64
N SER A 157 2.58 -16.03 4.60
CA SER A 157 2.29 -15.90 6.03
C SER A 157 2.87 -14.64 6.65
N ASP A 158 3.96 -14.13 6.09
CA ASP A 158 4.82 -13.16 6.74
C ASP A 158 4.54 -11.74 6.27
N PHE A 159 4.68 -10.79 7.19
CA PHE A 159 4.63 -9.37 6.90
C PHE A 159 6.00 -8.88 6.40
N VAL A 160 5.98 -8.11 5.31
CA VAL A 160 7.14 -7.43 4.74
C VAL A 160 6.94 -5.93 4.91
N GLN A 161 7.87 -5.26 5.59
CA GLN A 161 7.84 -3.81 5.74
C GLN A 161 8.04 -3.14 4.37
N ILE A 162 7.06 -2.32 3.94
CA ILE A 162 7.14 -1.57 2.68
C ILE A 162 7.75 -0.19 2.89
N PHE A 163 7.48 0.44 4.03
CA PHE A 163 8.12 1.71 4.40
C PHE A 163 8.04 2.00 5.90
N ARG A 164 8.80 3.01 6.32
CA ARG A 164 8.66 3.66 7.63
C ARG A 164 8.81 5.16 7.44
N SER A 165 7.96 5.93 8.11
CA SER A 165 8.03 7.39 8.10
C SER A 165 8.03 7.91 9.53
N THR A 166 8.89 8.90 9.77
CA THR A 166 8.88 9.72 10.97
C THR A 166 8.55 11.15 10.57
N TYR A 167 7.53 11.73 11.20
CA TYR A 167 7.13 13.12 11.02
C TYR A 167 6.99 13.84 12.36
N THR A 168 7.81 14.88 12.52
CA THR A 168 7.86 15.73 13.72
C THR A 168 7.74 17.18 13.29
N PRO A 169 6.51 17.66 12.99
CA PRO A 169 6.32 19.08 12.67
C PRO A 169 6.85 19.95 13.80
N ASP A 170 7.45 21.09 13.42
CA ASP A 170 7.92 22.09 14.37
C ASP A 170 6.71 22.79 15.00
N ILE A 171 6.54 22.60 16.30
CA ILE A 171 5.40 23.07 17.06
C ILE A 171 5.89 24.08 18.08
N THR A 172 5.56 25.34 17.85
CA THR A 172 5.84 26.44 18.76
C THR A 172 4.58 26.78 19.55
N GLY A 173 4.59 26.52 20.86
CA GLY A 173 3.52 26.89 21.78
C GLY A 173 2.42 25.83 21.92
N THR A 174 1.39 26.18 22.69
CA THR A 174 0.24 25.32 22.94
C THR A 174 -0.86 25.59 21.93
N GLY A 175 -1.52 24.54 21.49
CA GLY A 175 -2.51 24.68 20.43
C GLY A 175 -3.12 23.38 19.96
N VAL A 176 -4.02 23.53 19.01
CA VAL A 176 -4.67 22.42 18.31
C VAL A 176 -3.99 22.27 16.96
N TYR A 177 -3.63 21.03 16.62
CA TYR A 177 -2.86 20.72 15.43
C TYR A 177 -3.42 19.49 14.72
N SER A 178 -3.16 19.44 13.42
CA SER A 178 -3.34 18.29 12.56
C SER A 178 -2.06 18.05 11.77
N ALA A 179 -1.65 16.78 11.64
CA ALA A 179 -0.56 16.38 10.74
C ALA A 179 -1.01 15.20 9.87
N GLN A 180 -0.49 15.15 8.65
CA GLN A 180 -0.78 14.09 7.70
C GLN A 180 0.50 13.65 7.02
N VAL A 181 0.70 12.34 6.96
CA VAL A 181 1.74 11.69 6.17
C VAL A 181 1.06 10.92 5.05
N THR A 182 1.37 11.24 3.81
CA THR A 182 0.93 10.49 2.63
C THR A 182 2.12 9.76 2.03
N ALA A 183 2.05 8.44 1.95
CA ALA A 183 3.01 7.60 1.23
C ALA A 183 2.41 7.18 -0.12
N ARG A 184 3.16 7.39 -1.21
CA ARG A 184 2.79 6.95 -2.56
C ARG A 184 4.03 6.55 -3.35
N ASP A 185 3.83 5.87 -4.46
CA ASP A 185 4.90 5.69 -5.44
C ASP A 185 5.25 7.04 -6.11
N GLY A 186 6.54 7.30 -6.29
CA GLY A 186 7.05 8.54 -6.86
C GLY A 186 6.69 8.76 -8.32
N GLU A 187 6.38 7.69 -9.05
CA GLU A 187 5.89 7.74 -10.43
C GLU A 187 4.35 7.74 -10.50
N GLY A 188 3.66 7.71 -9.35
CA GLY A 188 2.20 7.73 -9.25
C GLY A 188 1.54 6.39 -9.52
N SER A 189 2.29 5.28 -9.44
CA SER A 189 1.82 3.93 -9.69
C SER A 189 1.45 3.20 -8.38
N VAL A 190 1.55 1.87 -8.41
CA VAL A 190 1.28 0.96 -7.29
C VAL A 190 2.47 0.94 -6.32
N VAL A 191 2.20 1.21 -5.03
CA VAL A 191 3.13 1.06 -3.90
C VAL A 191 3.46 -0.40 -3.65
N ALA A 192 2.45 -1.27 -3.63
CA ALA A 192 2.62 -2.71 -3.49
C ALA A 192 1.44 -3.46 -4.12
N SER A 193 1.71 -4.60 -4.76
CA SER A 193 0.72 -5.39 -5.50
C SER A 193 0.47 -6.74 -4.85
N GLY A 194 -0.78 -7.22 -4.95
CA GLY A 194 -1.17 -8.54 -4.46
C GLY A 194 -1.29 -8.67 -2.95
N ILE A 195 -1.75 -7.60 -2.31
CA ILE A 195 -1.83 -7.49 -0.85
C ILE A 195 -3.09 -8.17 -0.31
N ALA A 196 -2.92 -8.97 0.75
CA ALA A 196 -3.99 -9.63 1.50
C ALA A 196 -4.17 -9.03 2.91
N ALA A 197 -3.14 -8.42 3.48
CA ALA A 197 -3.23 -7.75 4.78
C ALA A 197 -2.25 -6.58 4.88
N ILE A 198 -2.58 -5.61 5.73
CA ILE A 198 -1.77 -4.42 6.01
C ILE A 198 -1.64 -4.28 7.52
N ARG A 199 -0.43 -4.00 8.00
CA ARG A 199 -0.14 -3.75 9.41
C ARG A 199 0.55 -2.40 9.58
N PHE A 200 0.08 -1.63 10.55
CA PHE A 200 0.69 -0.38 10.98
C PHE A 200 1.35 -0.61 12.33
N ASP A 201 2.66 -0.40 12.40
CA ASP A 201 3.48 -0.54 13.58
C ASP A 201 3.85 0.87 14.10
N ALA A 202 3.37 1.23 15.28
CA ALA A 202 3.59 2.54 15.90
C ALA A 202 4.79 2.51 16.84
N TYR A 203 5.68 3.51 16.71
CA TYR A 203 6.89 3.64 17.52
C TYR A 203 6.86 4.88 18.41
N LEU A 204 7.78 4.90 19.39
CA LEU A 204 8.01 6.07 20.23
C LEU A 204 8.79 7.15 19.49
N ILE A 205 8.38 8.41 19.70
CA ILE A 205 8.99 9.58 19.08
C ILE A 205 9.65 10.41 20.16
N GLY A 206 10.75 9.86 20.67
CA GLY A 206 11.56 10.48 21.72
C GLY A 206 10.89 10.51 23.10
N TYR A 207 11.63 11.11 24.03
CA TYR A 207 11.19 11.40 25.40
C TYR A 207 11.08 12.91 25.53
N ASN A 208 9.90 13.44 25.86
CA ASN A 208 9.80 14.84 26.24
C ASN A 208 10.37 14.97 27.66
N THR A 209 11.61 15.42 27.80
CA THR A 209 12.27 15.59 29.11
C THR A 209 11.59 16.63 30.01
N SER A 210 10.64 17.41 29.48
CA SER A 210 9.88 18.44 30.21
C SER A 210 8.43 18.04 30.53
N ALA A 211 7.97 16.89 30.06
CA ALA A 211 6.64 16.36 30.37
C ALA A 211 6.79 14.95 30.93
N THR A 212 6.09 14.63 31.99
CA THR A 212 5.97 13.26 32.54
C THR A 212 5.27 12.28 31.57
N ASP A 213 4.97 12.69 30.34
CA ASP A 213 4.24 11.93 29.33
C ASP A 213 5.21 11.55 28.19
N ALA A 214 5.42 10.26 27.98
CA ALA A 214 6.07 9.76 26.78
C ALA A 214 5.28 10.22 25.54
N VAL A 215 5.98 10.79 24.54
CA VAL A 215 5.35 11.16 23.26
C VAL A 215 5.43 9.94 22.35
N GLY A 216 4.41 9.09 22.43
CA GLY A 216 4.16 8.03 21.46
C GLY A 216 3.64 8.59 20.15
N THR A 217 3.59 7.75 19.13
CA THR A 217 2.86 8.07 17.89
C THR A 217 1.39 8.23 18.20
N VAL A 218 0.80 9.32 17.72
CA VAL A 218 -0.64 9.56 17.78
C VAL A 218 -1.19 9.53 16.38
N PHE A 219 -2.26 8.78 16.15
CA PHE A 219 -3.01 8.78 14.91
C PHE A 219 -4.50 8.93 15.22
N SER A 220 -5.20 9.60 14.32
CA SER A 220 -6.66 9.69 14.30
C SER A 220 -7.26 8.81 13.21
N GLU A 221 -6.53 8.54 12.13
CA GLU A 221 -7.07 7.84 10.95
C GLU A 221 -5.94 7.19 10.14
N TYR A 222 -6.26 6.02 9.56
CA TYR A 222 -5.48 5.37 8.52
C TYR A 222 -6.36 5.19 7.28
N ASP A 223 -5.93 5.73 6.15
CA ASP A 223 -6.59 5.50 4.86
C ASP A 223 -5.67 4.71 3.94
N VAL A 224 -6.20 3.67 3.32
CA VAL A 224 -5.48 2.88 2.31
C VAL A 224 -6.25 2.92 1.01
N PHE A 225 -5.63 3.44 -0.04
CA PHE A 225 -6.22 3.51 -1.36
C PHE A 225 -5.60 2.46 -2.27
N GLY A 226 -6.44 1.83 -3.09
CA GLY A 226 -6.01 0.82 -4.03
C GLY A 226 -7.18 0.23 -4.81
N THR A 227 -6.87 -0.76 -5.63
CA THR A 227 -7.86 -1.50 -6.43
C THR A 227 -7.56 -2.99 -6.37
N PRO A 228 -8.54 -3.87 -6.64
CA PRO A 228 -8.26 -5.29 -6.83
C PRO A 228 -7.16 -5.52 -7.87
N THR A 229 -6.25 -6.45 -7.58
CA THR A 229 -5.20 -6.85 -8.52
C THR A 229 -5.85 -7.55 -9.72
N VAL A 230 -5.62 -7.03 -10.93
CA VAL A 230 -6.12 -7.64 -12.17
C VAL A 230 -5.02 -8.43 -12.88
N VAL A 231 -5.33 -9.65 -13.33
CA VAL A 231 -4.46 -10.33 -14.31
C VAL A 231 -4.68 -9.62 -15.64
N PRO A 232 -3.65 -9.06 -16.28
CA PRO A 232 -3.82 -8.58 -17.65
C PRO A 232 -4.21 -9.78 -18.51
N GLU A 233 -5.35 -9.67 -19.21
CA GLU A 233 -5.83 -10.79 -20.00
C GLU A 233 -4.75 -11.24 -20.99
N PRO A 234 -4.53 -12.56 -21.17
CA PRO A 234 -3.52 -13.06 -22.11
C PRO A 234 -3.68 -12.51 -23.54
N SER A 235 -4.90 -12.12 -23.90
CA SER A 235 -5.27 -11.48 -25.17
C SER A 235 -4.57 -10.12 -25.37
N ALA A 236 -4.39 -9.32 -24.32
CA ALA A 236 -3.74 -8.01 -24.40
C ALA A 236 -2.26 -8.14 -24.78
N TYR A 237 -1.56 -9.12 -24.20
CA TYR A 237 -0.18 -9.42 -24.56
C TYR A 237 -0.07 -10.02 -25.95
N ALA A 238 -0.98 -10.93 -26.32
CA ALA A 238 -1.01 -11.50 -27.67
C ALA A 238 -1.25 -10.43 -28.74
N LEU A 239 -2.13 -9.45 -28.46
CA LEU A 239 -2.40 -8.33 -29.35
C LEU A 239 -1.19 -7.39 -29.47
N MET A 240 -0.55 -7.03 -28.37
CA MET A 240 0.65 -6.17 -28.40
C MET A 240 1.81 -6.85 -29.13
N MET A 241 2.04 -8.14 -28.89
CA MET A 241 3.10 -8.90 -29.57
C MET A 241 2.81 -9.05 -31.06
N SER A 242 1.56 -9.34 -31.45
CA SER A 242 1.18 -9.43 -32.86
C SER A 242 1.30 -8.07 -33.57
N ALA A 243 0.95 -6.97 -32.91
CA ALA A 243 1.15 -5.63 -33.43
C ALA A 243 2.64 -5.30 -33.63
N ALA A 244 3.50 -5.64 -32.67
CA ALA A 244 4.95 -5.43 -32.78
C ALA A 244 5.58 -6.25 -33.92
N ILE A 245 5.17 -7.51 -34.09
CA ILE A 245 5.61 -8.38 -35.18
C ILE A 245 5.18 -7.81 -36.53
N LEU A 246 3.93 -7.34 -36.65
CA LEU A 246 3.40 -6.78 -37.89
C LEU A 246 4.13 -5.47 -38.26
N LEU A 247 4.40 -4.60 -37.28
CA LEU A 247 5.16 -3.36 -37.50
C LEU A 247 6.60 -3.64 -37.94
N GLY A 248 7.25 -4.63 -37.31
CA GLY A 248 8.58 -5.10 -37.70
C GLY A 248 8.60 -5.59 -39.14
N ALA A 249 7.64 -6.43 -39.54
CA ALA A 249 7.54 -6.95 -40.91
C ALA A 249 7.36 -5.84 -41.97
N ILE A 250 6.55 -4.82 -41.67
CA ILE A 250 6.32 -3.67 -42.56
C ILE A 250 7.61 -2.83 -42.70
N ALA A 251 8.35 -2.61 -41.63
CA ALA A 251 9.61 -1.85 -41.67
C ALA A 251 10.70 -2.53 -42.52
N THR A 252 10.81 -3.86 -42.45
CA THR A 252 11.80 -4.62 -43.23
C THR A 252 11.44 -4.69 -44.73
N CYS A 253 10.15 -4.63 -45.08
CA CYS A 253 9.73 -4.60 -46.49
C CYS A 253 9.98 -3.25 -47.18
N ARG A 254 10.19 -2.16 -46.45
CA ARG A 254 10.36 -0.80 -47.00
C ARG A 254 11.82 -0.42 -47.28
N THR A 255 12.77 -1.24 -46.86
CA THR A 255 14.23 -1.01 -46.98
C THR A 255 14.89 -1.88 -48.07
N ARG A 256 14.10 -2.56 -48.89
CA ARG A 256 14.53 -3.25 -50.11
C ARG A 256 13.91 -2.59 -51.32
#